data_AF-A0A3G9JED7-F1
#
_entry.id   AF-A0A3G9JED7-F1
#
_cell.length_a   1.000
_cell.length_b   1.000
_cell.length_c   1.000
_cell.angle_alpha   90.00
_cell.angle_beta   90.00
_cell.angle_gamma   90.00
#
_symmetry.space_group_name_H-M   'P 1'
#
loop_
_entity.id
_entity.type
_entity.pdbx_description
1 polymer ?
#
loop_
_entity_poly.entity_id
_entity_poly.type
_entity_poly.pdbx_seq_one_letter_code
_entity_poly.pdbx_strand_id
1 'polypeptide(L)' 'MDERKGRKVARSLGLNITGILGVLLEAKQKELIMNIKPIVAQLILKAEFRISETLYRKVLTIAGE' A
#
# COMPACT_ATOMS: atom_id res chain seq x y z
N MET A 1 18.74 -0.10 -0.46
CA MET A 1 17.34 0.30 -0.24
C MET A 1 16.53 -0.96 0.06
N ASP A 2 16.14 -1.17 1.31
CA ASP A 2 15.60 -2.45 1.79
C ASP A 2 14.09 -2.57 1.60
N GLU A 3 13.67 -3.00 0.40
CA GLU A 3 12.30 -3.47 0.14
C GLU A 3 11.87 -4.65 1.06
N ARG A 4 12.79 -5.24 1.84
CA ARG A 4 12.54 -6.35 2.77
C ARG A 4 11.64 -5.97 3.95
N LYS A 5 11.67 -4.72 4.43
CA LYS A 5 10.88 -4.30 5.60
C LYS A 5 9.39 -4.21 5.28
N GLY A 6 9.02 -3.54 4.19
CA GLY A 6 7.61 -3.46 3.75
C GLY A 6 7.00 -4.84 3.45
N ARG A 7 7.81 -5.78 2.93
CA ARG A 7 7.37 -7.17 2.67
C ARG A 7 7.04 -7.95 3.94
N LYS A 8 7.77 -7.74 5.04
CA LYS A 8 7.47 -8.43 6.31
C LYS A 8 6.15 -7.97 6.91
N VAL A 9 5.88 -6.67 6.86
CA VAL A 9 4.64 -6.08 7.39
C VAL A 9 3.42 -6.52 6.58
N ALA A 10 3.49 -6.45 5.25
CA ALA A 10 2.39 -6.90 4.40
C ALA A 10 2.07 -8.40 4.61
N ARG A 11 3.10 -9.25 4.71
CA ARG A 11 2.93 -10.68 5.04
C ARG A 11 2.32 -10.88 6.43
N SER A 12 2.72 -10.08 7.43
CA SER A 12 2.18 -10.16 8.79
C SER A 12 0.69 -9.77 8.88
N LEU A 13 0.20 -8.96 7.94
CA LEU A 13 -1.20 -8.58 7.83
C LEU A 13 -2.04 -9.59 7.02
N GLY A 14 -1.46 -10.74 6.63
CA GLY A 14 -2.13 -11.74 5.79
C GLY A 14 -2.33 -11.27 4.36
N LEU A 15 -1.56 -10.27 3.91
CA LEU A 15 -1.70 -9.68 2.60
C LEU A 15 -0.49 -10.04 1.74
N ASN A 16 -0.76 -10.64 0.57
CA ASN A 16 0.25 -10.80 -0.48
C ASN A 16 0.57 -9.47 -1.18
N ILE A 17 0.46 -8.31 -0.51
CA ILE A 17 0.84 -7.03 -1.11
C ILE A 17 2.35 -6.89 -1.04
N THR A 18 3.04 -7.19 -2.13
CA THR A 18 4.49 -7.04 -2.22
C THR A 18 4.87 -5.59 -2.58
N GLY A 19 5.83 -4.99 -1.87
CA GLY A 19 6.46 -3.72 -2.28
C GLY A 19 5.88 -2.46 -1.62
N ILE A 20 5.73 -1.38 -2.41
CA ILE A 20 5.50 -0.01 -1.93
C ILE A 20 4.15 0.18 -1.21
N LEU A 21 3.12 -0.56 -1.60
CA LEU A 21 1.80 -0.51 -0.97
C LEU A 21 1.82 -0.95 0.51
N GLY A 22 2.66 -1.91 0.86
CA GLY A 22 2.84 -2.33 2.26
C GLY A 22 3.47 -1.21 3.10
N VAL A 23 4.40 -0.45 2.52
CA VAL A 23 5.01 0.72 3.17
C VAL A 23 3.98 1.84 3.35
N LEU A 24 3.14 2.08 2.34
CA LEU A 24 2.08 3.09 2.42
C LEU A 24 1.04 2.74 3.49
N LEU A 25 0.62 1.46 3.57
CA LEU A 25 -0.28 0.99 4.61
C LEU A 25 0.32 1.17 6.00
N GLU A 26 1.58 0.80 6.19
CA GLU A 26 2.29 1.01 7.45
C GLU A 26 2.39 2.50 7.81
N ALA A 27 2.67 3.37 6.83
CA ALA A 27 2.72 4.80 7.03
C ALA A 27 1.36 5.37 7.45
N LYS A 28 0.26 4.87 6.87
CA LYS A 28 -1.12 5.24 7.25
C LYS A 28 -1.43 4.79 8.68
N GLN A 29 -1.09 3.56 9.04
CA GLN A 29 -1.30 3.02 10.40
C GLN A 29 -0.48 3.77 11.45
N LYS A 30 0.69 4.29 11.07
CA LYS A 30 1.53 5.16 11.93
C LYS A 30 1.13 6.63 11.87
N GLU A 31 0.01 6.95 11.22
CA GLU A 31 -0.50 8.33 11.03
C GLU A 31 0.50 9.28 10.33
N LEU A 32 1.50 8.72 9.63
CA LEU A 32 2.51 9.49 8.89
C LEU A 32 1.94 10.06 7.57
N ILE A 33 0.88 9.44 7.06
CA ILE A 33 0.11 9.91 5.92
C ILE A 33 -1.37 9.93 6.27
N MET A 34 -2.07 10.98 5.86
CA MET A 34 -3.51 11.09 6.12
C MET A 34 -4.34 10.21 5.20
N ASN A 35 -4.01 10.13 3.90
CA ASN A 35 -4.82 9.39 2.92
C ASN A 35 -3.95 8.51 2.02
N ILE A 36 -4.27 7.22 1.90
CA ILE A 36 -3.53 6.29 1.04
C ILE A 36 -4.01 6.34 -0.41
N LYS A 37 -5.31 6.54 -0.63
CA LYS A 37 -5.94 6.56 -1.96
C LYS A 37 -5.29 7.51 -2.96
N PRO A 38 -5.06 8.82 -2.65
CA PRO A 38 -4.46 9.74 -3.62
C PRO A 38 -3.01 9.39 -3.94
N ILE A 39 -2.29 8.72 -3.03
CA ILE A 39 -0.89 8.32 -3.26
C ILE A 39 -0.85 7.13 -4.21
N VAL A 40 -1.71 6.12 -3.99
CA VAL A 40 -1.82 4.97 -4.90
C VAL A 40 -2.31 5.41 -6.28
N ALA A 41 -3.28 6.33 -6.35
CA ALA A 41 -3.72 6.91 -7.62
C ALA A 41 -2.57 7.59 -8.39
N GLN A 42 -1.71 8.35 -7.69
CA GLN A 42 -0.53 8.94 -8.31
C GLN A 42 0.49 7.91 -8.79
N LEU A 43 0.68 6.80 -8.07
CA LEU A 43 1.55 5.71 -8.53
C LEU A 43 1.01 5.09 -9.83
N ILE A 44 -0.30 4.86 -9.93
CA ILE A 44 -0.93 4.33 -11.14
C ILE A 44 -0.74 5.30 -12.31
N LEU A 45 -1.04 6.58 -12.09
CA LEU A 45 -1.03 7.60 -13.15
C LEU A 45 0.37 8.02 -13.61
N LYS A 46 1.34 8.10 -12.69
CA LYS A 46 2.67 8.69 -12.96
C LYS A 46 3.80 7.68 -13.07
N ALA A 47 3.64 6.49 -12.48
CA ALA A 47 4.72 5.50 -12.38
C ALA A 47 4.38 4.18 -13.07
N GLU A 48 3.35 4.15 -13.93
CA GLU A 48 2.84 2.94 -14.61
C GLU A 48 2.60 1.78 -13.64
N PHE A 49 2.22 2.10 -12.40
CA PHE A 49 2.07 1.11 -11.34
C PHE A 49 0.82 0.27 -11.61
N ARG A 50 1.03 -0.98 -12.01
CA ARG A 50 -0.05 -1.94 -12.26
C ARG A 50 -0.51 -2.57 -10.95
N ILE A 51 -1.77 -2.32 -10.62
CA ILE A 51 -2.46 -2.90 -9.48
C ILE A 51 -3.80 -3.47 -9.96
N SER A 52 -4.18 -4.65 -9.48
CA SER A 52 -5.51 -5.17 -9.75
C SER A 52 -6.55 -4.42 -8.93
N GLU A 53 -7.75 -4.26 -9.47
CA GLU A 53 -8.87 -3.61 -8.78
C GLU A 53 -9.16 -4.28 -7.42
N THR A 54 -9.08 -5.61 -7.35
CA THR A 54 -9.25 -6.38 -6.11
C THR A 54 -8.19 -6.01 -5.06
N LEU A 55 -6.93 -5.87 -5.47
CA LEU A 55 -5.85 -5.49 -4.57
C LEU A 55 -5.98 -4.02 -4.14
N TYR A 56 -6.36 -3.14 -5.06
CA TYR A 56 -6.62 -1.73 -4.77
C TYR A 56 -7.71 -1.55 -3.72
N ARG A 57 -8.87 -2.20 -3.90
CA ARG A 57 -9.95 -2.20 -2.92
C ARG A 57 -9.52 -2.75 -1.57
N LYS A 58 -8.79 -3.85 -1.57
CA LYS A 58 -8.28 -4.45 -0.33
C LYS A 58 -7.36 -3.50 0.43
N VAL A 59 -6.49 -2.76 -0.27
CA VAL A 59 -5.62 -1.73 0.34
C VAL A 59 -6.47 -0.63 1.00
N LEU A 60 -7.48 -0.11 0.29
CA LEU A 60 -8.36 0.94 0.82
C LEU A 60 -9.13 0.47 2.06
N THR A 61 -9.72 -0.74 2.00
CA THR A 61 -10.43 -1.33 3.14
C THR A 61 -9.56 -1.44 4.39
N ILE A 62 -8.28 -1.82 4.22
CA ILE A 62 -7.35 -1.97 5.35
C ILE A 62 -6.88 -0.61 5.89
N ALA A 63 -6.81 0.39 5.02
CA ALA A 63 -6.52 1.77 5.40
C ALA A 63 -7.72 2.50 6.02
N GLY A 64 -8.91 1.89 6.02
CA GLY A 64 -10.15 2.52 6.49
C GLY A 64 -10.71 3.58 5.53
N GLU A 65 -10.43 3.44 4.23
CA GLU A 65 -10.86 4.36 3.14
C GLU A 65 -11.76 3.68 2.09
#